data_AF-A0A3B0R1J9-F1
#
_entry.id   AF-A0A3B0R1J9-F1
#
_cell.length_a   1.000
_cell.length_b   1.000
_cell.length_c   1.000
_cell.angle_alpha   90.00
_cell.angle_beta   90.00
_cell.angle_gamma   90.00
#
_symmetry.space_group_name_H-M   'P 1'
#
loop_
_entity.id
_entity.type
_entity.pdbx_description
1 polymer ?
#
loop_
_entity_poly.entity_id
_entity_poly.type
_entity_poly.pdbx_seq_one_letter_code
_entity_poly.pdbx_strand_id
1 'polypeptide(L)'
;MRNNFVSDNNHENFGAPGSIVSGIPPGTGILVMAADDVIIENNIISGNNNVGIAITDFENGGAKASKDPESDPNPDRVTILDNFMINNGNNPVGEIKALMMTQFSTKGPDILAIGGGEGSSILNISRYRTWGLSDFGVPSINDTKNIKSFLLDEPAKPRKISKKSLGEMTYYGICSGCHAYDIRLIGVPTNIIQMIYKDNPQGIVDYINNPKNLRDDYPEMPPQNYLSDDAKLAVAEYILTLKPEFN
;
A
#
# COMPACT_ATOMS: atom_id res chain seq x y z
N MET A 1 -12.71 -7.35 1.90
CA MET A 1 -12.20 -6.85 0.62
C MET A 1 -12.64 -7.75 -0.54
N ARG A 2 -13.17 -7.16 -1.63
CA ARG A 2 -13.60 -7.93 -2.81
C ARG A 2 -13.45 -7.16 -4.12
N ASN A 3 -13.46 -7.88 -5.24
CA ASN A 3 -13.46 -7.35 -6.60
C ASN A 3 -12.18 -6.56 -6.97
N ASN A 4 -11.03 -6.94 -6.42
CA ASN A 4 -9.75 -6.29 -6.72
C ASN A 4 -8.92 -7.12 -7.71
N PHE A 5 -8.06 -6.42 -8.45
CA PHE A 5 -6.95 -7.01 -9.19
C PHE A 5 -5.67 -6.72 -8.39
N VAL A 6 -5.03 -7.78 -7.90
CA VAL A 6 -3.80 -7.71 -7.11
C VAL A 6 -2.70 -8.43 -7.89
N SER A 7 -1.98 -7.68 -8.70
CA SER A 7 -1.06 -8.25 -9.70
C SER A 7 0.34 -7.69 -9.61
N ASP A 8 1.33 -8.57 -9.74
CA ASP A 8 2.73 -8.23 -9.98
C ASP A 8 3.32 -7.21 -8.98
N ASN A 9 3.02 -7.38 -7.68
CA ASN A 9 3.57 -6.56 -6.60
C ASN A 9 5.07 -6.80 -6.35
N ASN A 10 5.87 -6.95 -7.42
CA ASN A 10 7.24 -7.44 -7.43
C ASN A 10 8.30 -6.34 -7.41
N HIS A 11 7.87 -5.07 -7.35
CA HIS A 11 8.80 -3.95 -7.24
C HIS A 11 9.53 -3.98 -5.89
N GLU A 12 10.76 -3.44 -5.87
CA GLU A 12 11.52 -3.29 -4.64
C GLU A 12 10.74 -2.44 -3.64
N ASN A 13 10.80 -2.79 -2.36
CA ASN A 13 10.07 -2.05 -1.34
C ASN A 13 10.72 -0.67 -1.11
N PHE A 14 9.93 0.39 -1.28
CA PHE A 14 10.34 1.79 -1.13
C PHE A 14 9.81 2.43 0.16
N GLY A 15 9.34 1.62 1.12
CA GLY A 15 8.90 2.08 2.43
C GLY A 15 10.04 2.76 3.19
N ALA A 16 9.73 3.83 3.92
CA ALA A 16 10.73 4.57 4.68
C ALA A 16 11.49 3.65 5.65
N PRO A 17 12.84 3.68 5.71
CA PRO A 17 13.61 2.85 6.62
C PRO A 17 13.11 2.95 8.06
N GLY A 18 12.85 1.81 8.69
CA GLY A 18 12.33 1.74 10.06
C GLY A 18 10.80 1.83 10.18
N SER A 19 10.07 2.09 9.08
CA SER A 19 8.62 1.92 9.04
C SER A 19 8.24 0.45 8.97
N ILE A 20 7.07 0.10 9.52
CA ILE A 20 6.54 -1.27 9.44
C ILE A 20 6.44 -1.74 7.98
N VAL A 21 5.98 -0.86 7.08
CA VAL A 21 5.79 -1.21 5.67
C VAL A 21 7.10 -1.45 4.92
N SER A 22 8.24 -0.92 5.39
CA SER A 22 9.55 -1.19 4.77
C SER A 22 10.04 -2.63 4.93
N GLY A 23 9.49 -3.37 5.89
CA GLY A 23 9.81 -4.78 6.12
C GLY A 23 9.05 -5.75 5.22
N ILE A 24 8.04 -5.29 4.49
CA ILE A 24 7.18 -6.17 3.67
C ILE A 24 7.98 -6.66 2.45
N PRO A 25 8.15 -7.98 2.25
CA PRO A 25 8.92 -8.46 1.12
C PRO A 25 8.25 -8.15 -0.23
N PRO A 26 9.02 -7.76 -1.25
CA PRO A 26 8.54 -7.69 -2.63
C PRO A 26 7.86 -8.98 -3.07
N GLY A 27 6.82 -8.86 -3.88
CA GLY A 27 6.02 -9.98 -4.38
C GLY A 27 4.96 -10.47 -3.41
N THR A 28 4.61 -9.68 -2.39
CA THR A 28 3.47 -9.96 -1.49
C THR A 28 2.19 -9.37 -2.09
N GLY A 29 1.18 -10.21 -2.32
CA GLY A 29 -0.10 -9.79 -2.89
C GLY A 29 -0.97 -9.03 -1.88
N ILE A 30 -1.68 -9.77 -1.03
CA ILE A 30 -2.46 -9.24 0.09
C ILE A 30 -1.75 -9.58 1.39
N LEU A 31 -1.59 -8.60 2.28
CA LEU A 31 -1.11 -8.79 3.64
C LEU A 31 -2.24 -8.46 4.61
N VAL A 32 -2.65 -9.45 5.41
CA VAL A 32 -3.51 -9.28 6.58
C VAL A 32 -2.61 -9.38 7.81
N MET A 33 -2.41 -8.27 8.50
CA MET A 33 -1.53 -8.21 9.67
C MET A 33 -2.28 -7.71 10.88
N ALA A 34 -2.38 -8.54 11.93
CA ALA A 34 -3.05 -8.21 13.20
C ALA A 34 -4.45 -7.57 13.00
N ALA A 35 -5.22 -8.11 12.05
CA ALA A 35 -6.49 -7.53 11.65
C ALA A 35 -7.61 -8.54 11.81
N ASP A 36 -8.71 -8.05 12.38
CA ASP A 36 -9.90 -8.83 12.71
C ASP A 36 -10.99 -8.73 11.65
N ASP A 37 -11.81 -9.77 11.56
CA ASP A 37 -13.05 -9.81 10.78
C ASP A 37 -12.84 -9.49 9.29
N VAL A 38 -11.68 -9.88 8.76
CA VAL A 38 -11.30 -9.67 7.36
C VAL A 38 -11.89 -10.77 6.49
N ILE A 39 -12.80 -10.40 5.59
CA ILE A 39 -13.30 -11.30 4.54
C ILE A 39 -12.60 -11.01 3.22
N ILE A 40 -11.98 -12.01 2.58
CA ILE A 40 -11.29 -11.89 1.28
C ILE A 40 -12.03 -12.72 0.24
N GLU A 41 -12.65 -12.07 -0.75
CA GLU A 41 -13.52 -12.72 -1.73
C GLU A 41 -13.39 -12.09 -3.12
N ASN A 42 -13.55 -12.88 -4.18
CA ASN A 42 -13.70 -12.45 -5.57
C ASN A 42 -12.61 -11.49 -6.04
N ASN A 43 -11.38 -11.72 -5.60
CA ASN A 43 -10.21 -11.02 -6.10
C ASN A 43 -9.51 -11.88 -7.15
N ILE A 44 -8.87 -11.22 -8.13
CA ILE A 44 -7.92 -11.83 -9.05
C ILE A 44 -6.53 -11.49 -8.53
N ILE A 45 -5.82 -12.49 -8.03
CA ILE A 45 -4.51 -12.34 -7.37
C ILE A 45 -3.48 -13.10 -8.20
N SER A 46 -2.58 -12.38 -8.88
CA SER A 46 -1.70 -13.00 -9.87
C SER A 46 -0.29 -12.47 -9.92
N GLY A 47 0.68 -13.34 -10.22
CA GLY A 47 2.06 -12.91 -10.53
C GLY A 47 2.85 -12.36 -9.34
N ASN A 48 2.33 -12.44 -8.11
CA ASN A 48 3.04 -11.98 -6.92
C ASN A 48 4.12 -13.01 -6.55
N ASN A 49 5.40 -12.65 -6.69
CA ASN A 49 6.51 -13.60 -6.64
C ASN A 49 6.71 -14.29 -5.29
N ASN A 50 6.33 -13.63 -4.19
CA ASN A 50 6.55 -14.14 -2.85
C ASN A 50 5.36 -14.96 -2.35
N VAL A 51 4.17 -14.35 -2.33
CA VAL A 51 2.94 -14.99 -1.83
C VAL A 51 1.70 -14.25 -2.34
N GLY A 52 0.60 -14.98 -2.59
CA GLY A 52 -0.68 -14.38 -2.98
C GLY A 52 -1.37 -13.67 -1.82
N ILE A 53 -1.59 -14.38 -0.71
CA ILE A 53 -2.13 -13.84 0.54
C ILE A 53 -1.23 -14.28 1.70
N ALA A 54 -0.77 -13.33 2.50
CA ALA A 54 -0.09 -13.57 3.78
C ALA A 54 -0.98 -13.09 4.93
N ILE A 55 -1.20 -13.95 5.92
CA ILE A 55 -1.89 -13.67 7.17
C ILE A 55 -0.86 -13.80 8.29
N THR A 56 -0.69 -12.75 9.11
CA THR A 56 0.35 -12.71 10.14
C THR A 56 -0.04 -11.90 11.35
N ASP A 57 0.53 -12.23 12.50
CA ASP A 57 0.58 -11.34 13.66
C ASP A 57 1.64 -10.23 13.47
N PHE A 58 1.73 -9.29 14.43
CA PHE A 58 2.74 -8.24 14.43
C PHE A 58 4.18 -8.76 14.62
N GLU A 59 4.38 -9.83 15.37
CA GLU A 59 5.72 -10.35 15.68
C GLU A 59 6.41 -10.90 14.42
N ASN A 60 5.69 -11.74 13.68
CA ASN A 60 6.13 -12.36 12.44
C ASN A 60 6.04 -11.39 11.25
N GLY A 61 5.15 -10.39 11.32
CA GLY A 61 5.00 -9.35 10.29
C GLY A 61 6.10 -8.28 10.26
N GLY A 62 7.13 -8.41 11.12
CA GLY A 62 8.22 -7.42 11.22
C GLY A 62 7.82 -6.13 11.95
N ALA A 63 6.67 -6.13 12.60
CA ALA A 63 6.07 -4.98 13.27
C ALA A 63 6.18 -5.07 14.79
N LYS A 64 7.38 -5.36 15.32
CA LYS A 64 7.70 -5.38 16.78
C LYS A 64 7.47 -4.04 17.51
N ALA A 65 6.82 -3.07 16.84
CA ALA A 65 6.71 -1.68 17.25
C ALA A 65 5.49 -1.37 18.12
N SER A 66 4.43 -2.18 18.10
CA SER A 66 3.32 -1.97 19.03
C SER A 66 3.70 -2.55 20.39
N LYS A 67 4.04 -1.67 21.34
CA LYS A 67 4.19 -1.99 22.76
C LYS A 67 2.90 -1.73 23.54
N ASP A 68 1.80 -1.45 22.83
CA ASP A 68 0.52 -1.20 23.47
C ASP A 68 -0.04 -2.53 23.98
N PRO A 69 -0.12 -2.73 25.32
CA PRO A 69 -0.60 -3.98 25.90
C PRO A 69 -2.08 -4.25 25.60
N GLU A 70 -2.85 -3.25 25.16
CA GLU A 70 -4.26 -3.38 24.78
C GLU A 70 -4.44 -3.72 23.29
N SER A 71 -3.36 -3.77 22.51
CA SER A 71 -3.43 -4.15 21.10
C SER A 71 -3.42 -5.68 20.98
N ASP A 72 -4.46 -6.25 20.38
CA ASP A 72 -4.40 -7.64 19.94
C ASP A 72 -3.34 -7.77 18.83
N PRO A 73 -2.31 -8.62 19.00
CA PRO A 73 -1.30 -8.79 17.98
C PRO A 73 -1.73 -9.77 16.88
N ASN A 74 -2.80 -10.54 17.07
CA ASN A 74 -3.17 -11.64 16.20
C ASN A 74 -4.22 -11.23 15.15
N PRO A 75 -4.23 -11.87 13.98
CA PRO A 75 -5.32 -11.76 13.04
C PRO A 75 -6.45 -12.74 13.40
N ASP A 76 -7.61 -12.25 13.84
CA ASP A 76 -8.75 -13.11 14.16
C ASP A 76 -9.86 -13.10 13.11
N ARG A 77 -10.56 -14.24 13.00
CA ARG A 77 -11.78 -14.39 12.19
C ARG A 77 -11.58 -14.01 10.71
N VAL A 78 -10.39 -14.27 10.17
CA VAL A 78 -10.09 -14.07 8.76
C VAL A 78 -10.82 -15.12 7.94
N THR A 79 -11.71 -14.69 7.05
CA THR A 79 -12.54 -15.57 6.22
C THR A 79 -12.10 -15.47 4.76
N ILE A 80 -11.54 -16.55 4.22
CA ILE A 80 -11.13 -16.63 2.81
C ILE A 80 -12.22 -17.38 2.01
N LEU A 81 -12.89 -16.63 1.14
CA LEU A 81 -13.88 -17.19 0.21
C LEU A 81 -13.23 -17.45 -1.16
N ASP A 82 -14.04 -17.60 -2.20
CA ASP A 82 -13.52 -17.87 -3.55
C ASP A 82 -12.74 -16.67 -4.09
N ASN A 83 -11.47 -16.89 -4.41
CA ASN A 83 -10.60 -15.96 -5.11
C ASN A 83 -9.97 -16.69 -6.30
N PHE A 84 -9.63 -15.95 -7.35
CA PHE A 84 -8.87 -16.52 -8.47
C PHE A 84 -7.38 -16.24 -8.25
N MET A 85 -6.59 -17.29 -8.06
CA MET A 85 -5.15 -17.18 -7.82
C MET A 85 -4.36 -17.90 -8.90
N ILE A 86 -3.40 -17.22 -9.51
CA ILE A 86 -2.56 -17.80 -10.56
C ILE A 86 -1.14 -17.25 -10.50
N ASN A 87 -0.14 -18.11 -10.70
CA ASN A 87 1.26 -17.71 -10.78
C ASN A 87 1.75 -16.87 -9.58
N ASN A 88 1.27 -17.14 -8.36
CA ASN A 88 1.86 -16.56 -7.15
C ASN A 88 2.94 -17.48 -6.56
N GLY A 89 3.87 -16.92 -5.80
CA GLY A 89 4.93 -17.68 -5.14
C GLY A 89 5.98 -18.25 -6.10
N ASN A 90 6.25 -17.61 -7.23
CA ASN A 90 7.25 -18.13 -8.20
C ASN A 90 8.70 -17.90 -7.76
N ASN A 91 8.96 -16.88 -6.94
CA ASN A 91 10.29 -16.58 -6.41
C ASN A 91 10.20 -16.04 -4.97
N PRO A 92 9.86 -16.90 -3.99
CA PRO A 92 9.79 -16.49 -2.60
C PRO A 92 11.13 -16.03 -2.05
N VAL A 93 11.06 -15.13 -1.08
CA VAL A 93 12.22 -14.56 -0.38
C VAL A 93 12.05 -14.67 1.13
N GLY A 94 13.12 -14.42 1.88
CA GLY A 94 13.10 -14.42 3.35
C GLY A 94 12.57 -15.73 3.94
N GLU A 95 11.70 -15.60 4.93
CA GLU A 95 11.13 -16.73 5.68
C GLU A 95 10.27 -17.65 4.81
N ILE A 96 9.54 -17.11 3.83
CA ILE A 96 8.73 -17.92 2.91
C ILE A 96 9.63 -18.82 2.05
N LYS A 97 10.80 -18.33 1.63
CA LYS A 97 11.78 -19.16 0.91
C LYS A 97 12.31 -20.28 1.80
N ALA A 98 12.62 -19.98 3.05
CA ALA A 98 13.06 -20.99 4.01
C ALA A 98 11.99 -22.07 4.21
N LEU A 99 10.74 -21.66 4.45
CA LEU A 99 9.59 -22.55 4.58
C LEU A 99 9.34 -23.37 3.31
N MET A 100 9.48 -22.77 2.12
CA MET A 100 9.38 -23.49 0.85
C MET A 100 10.37 -24.65 0.76
N MET A 101 11.62 -24.43 1.20
CA MET A 101 12.64 -25.49 1.20
C MET A 101 12.32 -26.60 2.19
N THR A 102 11.77 -26.28 3.37
CA THR A 102 11.38 -27.32 4.36
C THR A 102 10.18 -28.15 3.89
N GLN A 103 9.31 -27.56 3.06
CA GLN A 103 8.18 -28.24 2.44
C GLN A 103 8.57 -29.03 1.17
N PHE A 104 9.86 -29.04 0.78
CA PHE A 104 10.37 -29.63 -0.47
C PHE A 104 9.60 -29.17 -1.72
N SER A 105 9.07 -27.95 -1.70
CA SER A 105 8.29 -27.38 -2.80
C SER A 105 9.19 -26.58 -3.74
N THR A 106 8.87 -26.59 -5.04
CA THR A 106 9.53 -25.74 -6.04
C THR A 106 8.84 -24.39 -6.22
N LYS A 107 7.71 -24.16 -5.52
CA LYS A 107 6.95 -22.92 -5.52
C LYS A 107 6.50 -22.54 -4.11
N GLY A 108 6.39 -21.24 -3.87
CA GLY A 108 5.72 -20.66 -2.71
C GLY A 108 4.21 -20.94 -2.69
N PRO A 109 3.57 -20.60 -1.56
CA PRO A 109 2.15 -20.80 -1.38
C PRO A 109 1.36 -19.71 -2.11
N ASP A 110 0.12 -20.03 -2.49
CA ASP A 110 -0.88 -19.02 -2.82
C ASP A 110 -1.34 -18.31 -1.54
N ILE A 111 -1.48 -19.04 -0.43
CA ILE A 111 -1.92 -18.52 0.86
C ILE A 111 -1.00 -19.02 1.98
N LEU A 112 -0.44 -18.11 2.75
CA LEU A 112 0.34 -18.38 3.95
C LEU A 112 -0.37 -17.79 5.16
N ALA A 113 -0.51 -18.56 6.23
CA ALA A 113 -0.78 -18.05 7.56
C ALA A 113 0.39 -18.41 8.47
N ILE A 114 0.89 -17.44 9.24
CA ILE A 114 1.96 -17.62 10.21
C ILE A 114 1.62 -16.81 11.46
N GLY A 115 1.99 -17.31 12.63
CA GLY A 115 1.62 -16.70 13.90
C GLY A 115 0.34 -17.28 14.50
N GLY A 116 -0.30 -16.50 15.35
CA GLY A 116 -1.51 -16.88 16.07
C GLY A 116 -2.82 -16.42 15.41
N GLY A 117 -3.89 -16.49 16.20
CA GLY A 117 -5.24 -16.05 15.84
C GLY A 117 -6.27 -17.19 15.92
N GLU A 118 -7.53 -16.82 16.07
CA GLU A 118 -8.64 -17.74 16.27
C GLU A 118 -9.81 -17.48 15.31
N GLY A 119 -10.63 -18.51 15.07
CA GLY A 119 -11.89 -18.39 14.34
C GLY A 119 -11.77 -18.13 12.83
N SER A 120 -10.56 -18.19 12.27
CA SER A 120 -10.34 -18.04 10.83
C SER A 120 -10.86 -19.24 10.03
N SER A 121 -11.26 -19.02 8.78
CA SER A 121 -11.92 -20.03 7.95
C SER A 121 -11.64 -19.87 6.45
N ILE A 122 -11.74 -20.97 5.69
CA ILE A 122 -11.52 -20.98 4.24
C ILE A 122 -12.49 -21.92 3.52
N LEU A 123 -13.17 -21.43 2.48
CA LEU A 123 -14.25 -22.17 1.81
C LEU A 123 -13.74 -23.37 0.97
N ASN A 124 -12.73 -23.14 0.14
CA ASN A 124 -12.25 -24.12 -0.85
C ASN A 124 -10.74 -24.30 -0.76
N ILE A 125 -10.24 -24.74 0.40
CA ILE A 125 -8.79 -24.83 0.69
C ILE A 125 -8.00 -25.62 -0.37
N SER A 126 -8.60 -26.70 -0.91
CA SER A 126 -7.96 -27.58 -1.90
C SER A 126 -7.69 -26.92 -3.26
N ARG A 127 -8.27 -25.74 -3.53
CA ARG A 127 -8.01 -24.97 -4.76
C ARG A 127 -6.67 -24.23 -4.74
N TYR A 128 -6.04 -24.11 -3.57
CA TYR A 128 -4.88 -23.24 -3.36
C TYR A 128 -3.69 -24.04 -2.81
N ARG A 129 -2.47 -23.58 -3.10
CA ARG A 129 -1.27 -24.03 -2.36
C ARG A 129 -1.25 -23.29 -1.03
N THR A 130 -1.56 -23.96 0.08
CA THR A 130 -1.70 -23.31 1.40
C THR A 130 -0.69 -23.83 2.41
N TRP A 131 -0.08 -22.95 3.20
CA TRP A 131 0.79 -23.33 4.33
C TRP A 131 0.33 -22.61 5.61
N GLY A 132 0.31 -23.33 6.74
CA GLY A 132 -0.07 -22.77 8.06
C GLY A 132 -1.56 -22.57 8.29
N LEU A 133 -2.42 -23.17 7.45
CA LEU A 133 -3.89 -23.07 7.55
C LEU A 133 -4.53 -24.32 8.20
N SER A 134 -3.79 -25.12 8.98
CA SER A 134 -4.32 -26.37 9.57
C SER A 134 -5.51 -26.14 10.49
N ASP A 135 -5.54 -24.99 11.16
CA ASP A 135 -6.54 -24.67 12.19
C ASP A 135 -7.70 -23.84 11.62
N PHE A 136 -7.69 -23.56 10.30
CA PHE A 136 -8.77 -22.83 9.66
C PHE A 136 -10.01 -23.71 9.51
N GLY A 137 -11.15 -23.20 9.97
CA GLY A 137 -12.44 -23.86 9.84
C GLY A 137 -13.08 -23.70 8.46
N VAL A 138 -14.30 -24.22 8.34
CA VAL A 138 -15.16 -24.00 7.16
C VAL A 138 -16.06 -22.78 7.42
N PRO A 139 -16.10 -21.78 6.51
CA PRO A 139 -16.94 -20.61 6.67
C PRO A 139 -18.44 -20.95 6.68
N SER A 140 -19.22 -20.18 7.43
CA SER A 140 -20.70 -20.27 7.41
C SER A 140 -21.34 -19.54 6.22
N ILE A 141 -20.54 -18.74 5.50
CA ILE A 141 -20.95 -17.95 4.32
C ILE A 141 -20.15 -18.40 3.10
N ASN A 142 -20.70 -18.20 1.91
CA ASN A 142 -20.05 -18.52 0.64
C ASN A 142 -19.80 -17.30 -0.25
N ASP A 143 -20.53 -16.21 -0.03
CA ASP A 143 -20.28 -14.91 -0.66
C ASP A 143 -20.68 -13.75 0.27
N THR A 144 -20.25 -12.54 -0.08
CA THR A 144 -20.61 -11.31 0.64
C THR A 144 -21.59 -10.43 -0.13
N LYS A 145 -22.24 -10.92 -1.18
CA LYS A 145 -23.01 -10.06 -2.12
C LYS A 145 -24.12 -9.25 -1.43
N ASN A 146 -24.66 -9.77 -0.34
CA ASN A 146 -25.65 -9.10 0.52
C ASN A 146 -25.06 -7.98 1.39
N ILE A 147 -23.74 -7.94 1.58
CA ILE A 147 -23.04 -6.89 2.33
C ILE A 147 -22.96 -5.64 1.46
N LYS A 148 -23.63 -4.57 1.92
CA LYS A 148 -23.59 -3.26 1.27
C LYS A 148 -22.24 -2.60 1.53
N SER A 149 -21.49 -2.33 0.47
CA SER A 149 -20.28 -1.53 0.54
C SER A 149 -20.60 -0.03 0.67
N PHE A 150 -19.65 0.75 1.19
CA PHE A 150 -19.68 2.22 1.11
C PHE A 150 -19.35 2.78 -0.28
N LEU A 151 -19.10 1.91 -1.27
CA LEU A 151 -18.99 2.32 -2.66
C LEU A 151 -20.35 2.80 -3.17
N LEU A 152 -20.32 3.85 -3.97
CA LEU A 152 -21.49 4.34 -4.69
C LEU A 152 -21.89 3.34 -5.78
N ASP A 153 -23.18 3.27 -6.10
CA ASP A 153 -23.72 2.41 -7.17
C ASP A 153 -23.12 2.77 -8.55
N GLU A 154 -22.79 4.04 -8.75
CA GLU A 154 -22.05 4.55 -9.89
C GLU A 154 -20.78 5.28 -9.42
N PRO A 155 -19.67 5.23 -10.17
CA PRO A 155 -18.49 6.04 -9.87
C PRO A 155 -18.87 7.51 -9.64
N ALA A 156 -18.26 8.13 -8.63
CA ALA A 156 -18.46 9.56 -8.41
C ALA A 156 -18.13 10.33 -9.69
N LYS A 157 -19.06 11.19 -10.13
CA LYS A 157 -18.84 12.03 -11.32
C LYS A 157 -17.54 12.83 -11.14
N PRO A 158 -16.68 12.93 -12.17
CA PRO A 158 -15.48 13.74 -12.09
C PRO A 158 -15.82 15.15 -11.58
N ARG A 159 -15.14 15.60 -10.53
CA ARG A 159 -15.32 16.97 -10.04
C ARG A 159 -14.85 17.93 -11.13
N LYS A 160 -15.69 18.91 -11.49
CA LYS A 160 -15.26 20.03 -12.35
C LYS A 160 -14.37 20.94 -11.53
N ILE A 161 -13.06 20.74 -11.62
CA ILE A 161 -12.07 21.57 -10.94
C ILE A 161 -11.89 22.84 -11.81
N SER A 162 -12.10 24.01 -11.22
CA SER A 162 -11.77 25.27 -11.90
C SER A 162 -10.26 25.35 -12.09
N LYS A 163 -9.78 26.05 -13.14
CA LYS A 163 -8.32 26.30 -13.29
C LYS A 163 -7.70 26.91 -12.02
N LYS A 164 -8.46 27.77 -11.32
CA LYS A 164 -8.04 28.42 -10.06
C LYS A 164 -7.82 27.43 -8.91
N SER A 165 -8.63 26.37 -8.84
CA SER A 165 -8.55 25.35 -7.78
C SER A 165 -7.65 24.16 -8.16
N LEU A 166 -7.16 24.10 -9.39
CA LEU A 166 -6.36 22.97 -9.88
C LEU A 166 -5.04 22.87 -9.11
N GLY A 167 -4.31 23.98 -9.00
CA GLY A 167 -3.03 24.01 -8.27
C GLY A 167 -3.17 23.65 -6.81
N GLU A 168 -4.19 24.19 -6.14
CA GLU A 168 -4.51 23.89 -4.74
C GLU A 168 -4.83 22.40 -4.53
N MET A 169 -5.74 21.85 -5.34
CA MET A 169 -6.14 20.45 -5.25
C MET A 169 -4.98 19.50 -5.57
N THR A 170 -4.14 19.85 -6.55
CA THR A 170 -2.93 19.08 -6.87
C THR A 170 -1.93 19.14 -5.72
N TYR A 171 -1.73 20.30 -5.09
CA TYR A 171 -0.85 20.43 -3.93
C TYR A 171 -1.33 19.55 -2.77
N TYR A 172 -2.61 19.63 -2.38
CA TYR A 172 -3.13 18.85 -1.26
C TYR A 172 -3.29 17.35 -1.57
N GLY A 173 -3.52 17.00 -2.84
CA GLY A 173 -3.66 15.60 -3.25
C GLY A 173 -2.34 14.86 -3.38
N ILE A 174 -1.25 15.57 -3.73
CA ILE A 174 0.00 14.95 -4.17
C ILE A 174 1.21 15.42 -3.35
N CYS A 175 1.29 16.71 -3.00
CA CYS A 175 2.51 17.33 -2.47
C CYS A 175 2.49 17.49 -0.94
N SER A 176 1.34 17.83 -0.35
CA SER A 176 1.24 18.22 1.07
C SER A 176 1.52 17.08 2.04
N GLY A 177 1.45 15.83 1.60
CA GLY A 177 1.86 14.68 2.41
C GLY A 177 3.37 14.63 2.68
N CYS A 178 4.18 15.31 1.88
CA CYS A 178 5.64 15.35 2.03
C CYS A 178 6.19 16.76 2.33
N HIS A 179 5.48 17.82 1.91
CA HIS A 179 5.91 19.21 2.02
C HIS A 179 4.98 20.02 2.92
N ALA A 180 5.54 20.64 3.95
CA ALA A 180 4.87 21.60 4.81
C ALA A 180 5.52 22.99 4.63
N TYR A 181 4.84 24.06 5.05
CA TYR A 181 5.26 25.42 4.71
C TYR A 181 6.65 25.80 5.26
N ASP A 182 6.88 25.60 6.55
CA ASP A 182 8.09 26.02 7.26
C ASP A 182 8.78 24.91 8.07
N ILE A 183 8.20 23.72 8.13
CA ILE A 183 8.78 22.55 8.79
C ILE A 183 9.23 21.50 7.78
N ARG A 184 10.28 20.77 8.15
CA ARG A 184 10.71 19.56 7.43
C ARG A 184 9.77 18.42 7.80
N LEU A 185 8.97 17.96 6.86
CA LEU A 185 8.14 16.75 7.00
C LEU A 185 8.88 15.54 6.43
N ILE A 186 8.82 15.34 5.11
CA ILE A 186 9.64 14.35 4.39
C ILE A 186 10.52 15.10 3.39
N GLY A 187 9.91 15.91 2.55
CA GLY A 187 10.57 16.80 1.59
C GLY A 187 10.98 18.14 2.21
N VAL A 188 11.65 18.97 1.42
CA VAL A 188 12.07 20.32 1.84
C VAL A 188 10.85 21.20 2.13
N PRO A 189 10.93 22.14 3.10
CA PRO A 189 9.81 23.03 3.38
C PRO A 189 9.45 23.91 2.18
N THR A 190 8.17 24.20 1.99
CA THR A 190 7.66 24.93 0.82
C THR A 190 8.23 26.34 0.74
N ASN A 191 8.47 27.03 1.86
CA ASN A 191 9.13 28.34 1.86
C ASN A 191 10.55 28.28 1.27
N ILE A 192 11.28 27.17 1.42
CA ILE A 192 12.58 26.95 0.79
C ILE A 192 12.42 26.80 -0.72
N ILE A 193 11.40 26.04 -1.17
CA ILE A 193 11.08 25.90 -2.60
C ILE A 193 10.78 27.26 -3.22
N GLN A 194 9.97 28.09 -2.53
CA GLN A 194 9.66 29.46 -2.95
C GLN A 194 10.92 30.34 -3.10
N MET A 195 11.89 30.19 -2.20
CA MET A 195 13.16 30.92 -2.29
C MET A 195 14.01 30.46 -3.49
N ILE A 196 14.06 29.15 -3.76
CA ILE A 196 14.86 28.58 -4.87
C ILE A 196 14.25 28.96 -6.23
N TYR A 197 12.93 28.88 -6.36
CA TYR A 197 12.20 29.03 -7.62
C TYR A 197 11.41 30.33 -7.71
N LYS A 198 11.87 31.38 -7.02
CA LYS A 198 11.21 32.68 -7.03
C LYS A 198 10.93 33.14 -8.47
N ASP A 199 9.67 33.46 -8.75
CA ASP A 199 9.17 33.88 -10.07
C ASP A 199 9.45 32.88 -11.21
N ASN A 200 9.75 31.62 -10.89
CA ASN A 200 10.10 30.57 -11.84
C ASN A 200 9.27 29.28 -11.63
N PRO A 201 7.96 29.31 -11.90
CA PRO A 201 7.12 28.11 -11.81
C PRO A 201 7.58 27.00 -12.77
N GLN A 202 8.13 27.36 -13.94
CA GLN A 202 8.65 26.36 -14.89
C GLN A 202 9.82 25.56 -14.32
N GLY A 203 10.69 26.20 -13.53
CA GLY A 203 11.79 25.49 -12.84
C GLY A 203 11.28 24.43 -11.86
N ILE A 204 10.15 24.68 -11.18
CA ILE A 204 9.48 23.68 -10.35
C ILE A 204 8.97 22.54 -11.24
N VAL A 205 8.29 22.84 -12.36
CA VAL A 205 7.80 21.84 -13.32
C VAL A 205 8.93 20.94 -13.83
N ASP A 206 10.05 21.54 -14.21
CA ASP A 206 11.22 20.81 -14.72
C ASP A 206 11.81 19.89 -13.64
N TYR A 207 11.91 20.39 -12.40
CA TYR A 207 12.38 19.59 -11.27
C TYR A 207 11.43 18.43 -10.94
N ILE A 208 10.12 18.66 -10.84
CA ILE A 208 9.19 17.58 -10.48
C ILE A 208 9.05 16.52 -11.58
N ASN A 209 9.33 16.86 -12.85
CA ASN A 209 9.35 15.88 -13.95
C ASN A 209 10.55 14.95 -13.87
N ASN A 210 11.71 15.45 -13.40
CA ASN A 210 12.95 14.69 -13.30
C ASN A 210 13.75 15.12 -12.05
N PRO A 211 13.25 14.75 -10.85
CA PRO A 211 13.84 15.19 -9.60
C PRO A 211 15.26 14.63 -9.45
N LYS A 212 16.11 15.41 -8.79
CA LYS A 212 17.48 14.99 -8.45
C LYS A 212 17.63 15.01 -6.95
N ASN A 213 18.21 13.96 -6.39
CA ASN A 213 18.62 14.00 -5.00
C ASN A 213 19.85 14.92 -4.86
N LEU A 214 19.62 16.18 -4.48
CA LEU A 214 20.67 17.19 -4.29
C LEU A 214 21.20 17.22 -2.86
N ARG A 215 20.61 16.43 -1.95
CA ARG A 215 20.85 16.49 -0.52
C ARG A 215 20.75 15.10 0.10
N ASP A 216 21.89 14.53 0.46
CA ASP A 216 21.96 13.20 1.07
C ASP A 216 21.15 13.07 2.37
N ASP A 217 20.85 14.19 3.03
CA ASP A 217 20.02 14.21 4.23
C ASP A 217 18.50 14.12 3.93
N TYR A 218 18.07 14.07 2.67
CA TYR A 218 16.67 13.90 2.25
C TYR A 218 16.48 12.61 1.43
N PRO A 219 15.32 11.93 1.57
CA PRO A 219 14.97 10.84 0.68
C PRO A 219 14.77 11.33 -0.76
N GLU A 220 14.89 10.42 -1.72
CA GLU A 220 14.63 10.73 -3.13
C GLU A 220 13.15 11.10 -3.34
N MET A 221 12.91 12.17 -4.10
CA MET A 221 11.56 12.58 -4.48
C MET A 221 11.10 11.78 -5.70
N PRO A 222 9.92 11.14 -5.69
CA PRO A 222 9.40 10.43 -6.86
C PRO A 222 9.04 11.43 -7.98
N PRO A 223 9.24 11.06 -9.27
CA PRO A 223 8.87 11.91 -10.39
C PRO A 223 7.35 12.09 -10.49
N GLN A 224 6.92 13.31 -10.78
CA GLN A 224 5.51 13.70 -10.96
C GLN A 224 5.15 13.84 -12.45
N ASN A 225 5.87 13.12 -13.31
CA ASN A 225 5.73 13.20 -14.77
C ASN A 225 4.39 12.65 -15.30
N TYR A 226 3.66 11.89 -14.48
CA TYR A 226 2.31 11.36 -14.76
C TYR A 226 1.20 12.41 -14.68
N LEU A 227 1.44 13.57 -14.05
CA LEU A 227 0.47 14.66 -14.01
C LEU A 227 0.33 15.31 -15.39
N SER A 228 -0.82 15.91 -15.68
CA SER A 228 -0.98 16.73 -16.89
C SER A 228 -0.14 18.00 -16.79
N ASP A 229 0.26 18.55 -17.94
CA ASP A 229 1.06 19.79 -17.99
C ASP A 229 0.33 20.97 -17.32
N ASP A 230 -0.98 21.08 -17.53
CA ASP A 230 -1.84 22.06 -16.85
C ASP A 230 -1.80 21.92 -15.33
N ALA A 231 -1.81 20.69 -14.80
CA ALA A 231 -1.75 20.45 -13.36
C ALA A 231 -0.37 20.76 -12.79
N LYS A 232 0.71 20.40 -13.51
CA LYS A 232 2.10 20.68 -13.12
C LYS A 232 2.35 22.19 -13.02
N LEU A 233 1.92 22.95 -14.02
CA LEU A 233 2.09 24.41 -13.99
C LEU A 233 1.22 25.04 -12.90
N ALA A 234 -0.05 24.63 -12.78
CA ALA A 234 -0.94 25.18 -11.76
C ALA A 234 -0.45 24.91 -10.33
N VAL A 235 0.10 23.73 -10.03
CA VAL A 235 0.65 23.44 -8.70
C VAL A 235 1.94 24.20 -8.44
N ALA A 236 2.80 24.38 -9.45
CA ALA A 236 4.01 25.19 -9.33
C ALA A 236 3.67 26.66 -9.01
N GLU A 237 2.70 27.25 -9.71
CA GLU A 237 2.19 28.59 -9.42
C GLU A 237 1.59 28.66 -8.02
N TYR A 238 0.76 27.69 -7.64
CA TYR A 238 0.14 27.65 -6.32
C TYR A 238 1.17 27.57 -5.18
N ILE A 239 2.20 26.73 -5.32
CA ILE A 239 3.33 26.61 -4.39
C ILE A 239 3.98 27.97 -4.15
N LEU A 240 4.17 28.77 -5.20
CA LEU A 240 4.75 30.12 -5.10
C LEU A 240 3.83 31.15 -4.42
N THR A 241 2.54 30.84 -4.25
CA THR A 241 1.57 31.72 -3.57
C THR A 241 1.22 31.32 -2.14
N LEU A 242 1.67 30.13 -1.69
CA LEU A 242 1.43 29.64 -0.34
C LEU A 242 1.96 30.62 0.71
N LYS A 243 1.24 30.72 1.82
CA LYS A 243 1.54 31.58 2.96
C LYS A 243 1.67 30.73 4.23
N PRO A 244 2.35 31.23 5.27
CA PRO A 244 2.33 30.56 6.56
C PRO A 244 0.88 30.53 7.07
N GLU A 245 0.42 29.37 7.50
CA GLU A 245 -0.83 29.27 8.27
C GLU A 245 -0.55 29.81 9.67
N PHE A 246 -1.03 31.03 9.95
CA PHE A 246 -1.08 31.54 11.31
C PHE A 246 -2.36 30.98 11.96
N ASN A 247 -2.19 30.10 12.96
CA ASN A 247 -3.27 29.74 13.87
C ASN A 247 -3.79 30.95 14.64
#